data_AF-A0A9P8JGM1-F1
#
_entry.id   AF-A0A9P8JGM1-F1
#
_cell.length_a   1.000
_cell.length_b   1.000
_cell.length_c   1.000
_cell.angle_alpha   90.00
_cell.angle_beta   90.00
_cell.angle_gamma   90.00
#
_symmetry.space_group_name_H-M   'P 1'
#
loop_
_entity.id
_entity.type
_entity.pdbx_description
1 polymer ?
#
loop_
_entity_poly.entity_id
_entity_poly.type
_entity_poly.pdbx_seq_one_letter_code
_entity_poly.pdbx_strand_id
1 'polypeptide(L)'
;SPISATMVQVTIQINAPGHALDEEFLPLDADISSTLANLKTQVHDGTGFPISSIQFFLNGAPVVGDDKTLDQAGIKNGEMLYMLVREQNNMPRQQSRPQQSQPPQQGRFSNDQIETLRLQLLGNPQAMQQVSQERPELAAAASDPVRFREL
;
A
#
# COMPACT_ATOMS: atom_id res chain seq x y z
N SER A 1 42.04 18.59 6.62
CA SER A 1 41.56 17.60 7.61
C SER A 1 40.53 16.72 6.93
N PRO A 2 40.56 15.38 7.07
CA PRO A 2 39.43 14.58 6.64
C PRO A 2 38.23 14.95 7.53
N ILE A 3 37.09 15.23 6.90
CA ILE A 3 35.80 15.27 7.58
C ILE A 3 35.55 13.88 8.16
N SER A 4 35.52 13.75 9.49
CA SER A 4 35.16 12.48 10.13
C SER A 4 33.72 12.16 9.78
N ALA A 5 33.51 11.05 9.08
CA ALA A 5 32.20 10.45 8.88
C ALA A 5 31.57 10.20 10.27
N THR A 6 30.45 10.87 10.56
CA THR A 6 29.72 10.66 11.81
C THR A 6 28.66 9.62 11.52
N MET A 7 28.91 8.38 11.93
CA MET A 7 27.99 7.26 11.72
C MET A 7 26.85 7.31 12.73
N VAL A 8 25.65 6.99 12.24
CA VAL A 8 24.45 6.76 13.05
C VAL A 8 23.88 5.39 12.75
N GLN A 9 23.54 4.66 13.82
CA GLN A 9 22.79 3.43 13.74
C GLN A 9 21.30 3.75 13.85
N VAL A 10 20.50 3.31 12.89
CA VAL A 10 19.05 3.44 12.90
C VAL A 10 18.41 2.06 12.81
N THR A 11 17.22 1.92 13.37
CA THR A 11 16.41 0.69 13.19
C THR A 11 15.18 1.04 12.39
N ILE A 12 14.95 0.33 11.28
CA ILE A 12 13.78 0.51 10.45
C ILE A 12 12.77 -0.59 10.77
N GLN A 13 11.59 -0.21 11.24
CA GLN A 13 10.44 -1.12 11.30
C GLN A 13 9.73 -1.10 9.95
N ILE A 14 9.70 -2.25 9.28
CA ILE A 14 9.10 -2.42 7.96
C ILE A 14 7.60 -2.70 8.11
N ASN A 15 6.79 -1.95 7.39
CA ASN A 15 5.37 -2.19 7.19
C ASN A 15 5.15 -2.36 5.68
N ALA A 16 5.02 -3.61 5.27
CA ALA A 16 4.96 -4.07 3.89
C ALA A 16 3.90 -5.17 3.78
N PRO A 17 2.61 -4.83 3.85
CA PRO A 17 1.54 -5.82 3.94
C PRO A 17 1.58 -6.77 2.75
N GLY A 18 1.56 -8.07 3.03
CA GLY A 18 1.63 -9.13 2.02
C GLY A 18 3.05 -9.48 1.55
N HIS A 19 4.10 -8.86 2.11
CA HIS A 19 5.49 -9.22 1.87
C HIS A 19 6.06 -10.07 3.01
N ALA A 20 7.11 -10.83 2.72
CA ALA A 20 7.79 -11.66 3.73
C ALA A 20 8.51 -10.84 4.82
N LEU A 21 8.81 -9.58 4.53
CA LEU A 21 9.48 -8.64 5.44
C LEU A 21 8.50 -7.77 6.23
N ASP A 22 7.19 -8.09 6.20
CA ASP A 22 6.19 -7.34 6.96
C ASP A 22 6.45 -7.47 8.47
N GLU A 23 6.36 -6.35 9.18
CA GLU A 23 6.66 -6.22 10.62
C GLU A 23 8.12 -6.55 11.02
N GLU A 24 9.03 -6.71 10.04
CA GLU A 24 10.44 -6.98 10.31
C GLU A 24 11.22 -5.72 10.69
N PHE A 25 12.30 -5.89 11.45
CA PHE A 25 13.21 -4.81 11.86
C PHE A 25 14.54 -4.92 11.14
N LEU A 26 14.93 -3.85 10.44
CA LEU A 26 16.18 -3.75 9.71
C LEU A 26 17.12 -2.74 10.38
N PRO A 27 18.16 -3.19 11.10
CA PRO A 27 19.21 -2.30 11.59
C PRO A 27 20.10 -1.83 10.43
N LEU A 28 20.40 -0.54 10.38
CA LEU A 28 21.27 0.07 9.37
C LEU A 28 22.23 1.08 10.00
N ASP A 29 23.46 1.07 9.48
CA ASP A 29 24.46 2.08 9.76
C ASP A 29 24.53 3.07 8.59
N ALA A 30 24.38 4.36 8.87
CA ALA A 30 24.43 5.40 7.85
C ALA A 30 25.26 6.60 8.31
N ASP A 31 25.89 7.30 7.38
CA ASP A 31 26.55 8.57 7.70
C ASP A 31 25.51 9.68 7.88
N ILE A 32 25.62 10.46 8.95
CA ILE A 32 24.67 11.54 9.30
C ILE A 32 24.60 12.64 8.22
N SER A 33 25.69 12.86 7.50
CA SER A 33 25.80 13.83 6.39
C SER A 33 25.32 13.24 5.06
N SER A 34 25.03 11.93 5.01
CA SER A 34 24.41 11.29 3.85
C SER A 34 22.97 11.78 3.68
N THR A 35 22.46 11.67 2.45
CA THR A 35 21.12 12.12 2.10
C THR A 35 20.06 11.06 2.37
N LEU A 36 18.81 11.50 2.49
CA LEU A 36 17.66 10.61 2.57
C LEU A 36 17.56 9.70 1.32
N ALA A 37 17.91 10.19 0.13
CA ALA A 37 17.99 9.38 -1.09
C ALA A 37 18.96 8.21 -0.95
N ASN A 38 20.14 8.44 -0.36
CA ASN A 38 21.13 7.39 -0.14
C ASN A 38 20.63 6.37 0.89
N LEU A 39 19.93 6.80 1.95
CA LEU A 39 19.32 5.88 2.90
C LEU A 39 18.26 4.99 2.24
N LYS A 40 17.40 5.56 1.39
CA LYS A 40 16.44 4.77 0.59
C LYS A 40 17.13 3.78 -0.35
N THR A 41 18.26 4.16 -0.92
CA THR A 41 19.07 3.29 -1.80
C THR A 41 19.63 2.11 -1.00
N GLN A 42 20.18 2.34 0.19
CA GLN A 42 20.64 1.25 1.06
C GLN A 42 19.52 0.28 1.44
N VAL A 43 18.34 0.81 1.76
CA VAL A 43 17.17 -0.04 2.04
C VAL A 43 16.74 -0.82 0.80
N HIS A 44 16.71 -0.19 -0.37
CA HIS A 44 16.43 -0.87 -1.64
C HIS A 44 17.41 -2.03 -1.87
N ASP A 45 18.70 -1.78 -1.70
CA ASP A 45 19.74 -2.80 -1.90
C ASP A 45 19.62 -3.96 -0.89
N GLY A 46 19.20 -3.67 0.34
CA GLY A 46 19.03 -4.67 1.40
C GLY A 46 17.72 -5.46 1.36
N THR A 47 16.65 -4.89 0.81
CA THR A 47 15.29 -5.46 0.85
C THR A 47 14.72 -5.82 -0.52
N GLY A 48 15.24 -5.22 -1.59
CA GLY A 48 14.70 -5.31 -2.94
C GLY A 48 13.49 -4.41 -3.21
N PHE A 49 12.96 -3.69 -2.20
CA PHE A 49 11.80 -2.81 -2.41
C PHE A 49 12.16 -1.62 -3.32
N PRO A 50 11.36 -1.29 -4.35
CA PRO A 50 11.64 -0.14 -5.22
C PRO A 50 11.73 1.15 -4.42
N ILE A 51 12.73 2.00 -4.67
CA ILE A 51 12.94 3.28 -3.96
C ILE A 51 11.66 4.15 -3.96
N SER A 52 10.90 4.14 -5.05
CA SER A 52 9.63 4.88 -5.20
C SER A 52 8.49 4.37 -4.31
N SER A 53 8.59 3.13 -3.82
CA SER A 53 7.64 2.52 -2.90
C SER A 53 7.99 2.78 -1.43
N ILE A 54 9.20 3.27 -1.14
CA ILE A 54 9.72 3.46 0.22
C ILE A 54 9.30 4.84 0.75
N GLN A 55 8.54 4.85 1.85
CA GLN A 55 8.23 6.06 2.60
C GLN A 55 8.63 5.91 4.06
N PHE A 56 9.49 6.82 4.55
CA PHE A 56 9.89 6.85 5.95
C PHE A 56 9.01 7.79 6.77
N PHE A 57 8.81 7.41 8.02
CA PHE A 57 8.20 8.21 9.06
C PHE A 57 9.07 8.18 10.31
N LEU A 58 9.22 9.35 10.92
CA LEU A 58 9.91 9.54 12.19
C LEU A 58 8.92 10.17 13.16
N ASN A 59 8.69 9.54 14.32
CA ASN A 59 7.72 10.01 15.32
C ASN A 59 6.32 10.27 14.74
N GLY A 60 5.89 9.44 13.78
CA GLY A 60 4.59 9.54 13.10
C GLY A 60 4.51 10.62 12.00
N ALA A 61 5.56 11.41 11.79
CA ALA A 61 5.61 12.42 10.72
C ALA A 61 6.39 11.89 9.51
N PRO A 62 5.93 12.16 8.27
CA PRO A 62 6.64 11.73 7.07
C PRO A 62 7.98 12.45 6.95
N VAL A 63 9.04 11.68 6.68
CA VAL A 63 10.36 12.23 6.39
C VAL A 63 10.46 12.50 4.89
N VAL A 64 10.67 13.76 4.52
CA VAL A 64 10.63 14.24 3.13
C VAL A 64 11.84 15.11 2.80
N GLY A 65 12.17 15.17 1.51
CA GLY A 65 13.34 15.88 0.99
C GLY A 65 14.48 14.92 0.76
N ASP A 66 14.52 14.32 -0.43
CA ASP A 66 15.53 13.31 -0.80
C ASP A 66 16.97 13.88 -0.84
N ASP A 67 17.08 15.20 -0.99
CA ASP A 67 18.29 16.00 -0.95
C ASP A 67 18.75 16.38 0.47
N LYS A 68 17.87 16.26 1.47
CA LYS A 68 18.22 16.58 2.86
C LYS A 68 19.14 15.52 3.43
N THR A 69 20.05 15.97 4.28
CA THR A 69 20.87 15.05 5.09
C THR A 69 20.04 14.39 6.18
N LEU A 70 20.55 13.28 6.73
CA LEU A 70 19.90 12.61 7.87
C LEU A 70 19.76 13.56 9.08
N ASP A 71 20.78 14.38 9.37
CA ASP A 71 20.71 15.41 10.41
C ASP A 71 19.57 16.41 10.18
N GLN A 72 19.46 16.94 8.96
CA GLN A 72 18.42 17.91 8.58
C GLN A 72 17.01 17.29 8.60
N ALA A 73 16.93 15.97 8.39
CA ALA A 73 15.71 15.19 8.51
C ALA A 73 15.36 14.83 9.97
N GLY A 74 16.23 15.15 10.93
CA GLY A 74 16.05 14.85 12.35
C GLY A 74 16.40 13.41 12.73
N ILE A 75 16.99 12.63 11.82
CA ILE A 75 17.39 11.24 12.03
C ILE A 75 18.72 11.24 12.77
N LYS A 76 18.77 10.56 13.91
CA LYS A 76 19.93 10.51 14.81
C LYS A 76 20.28 9.07 15.15
N ASN A 77 21.41 8.90 15.82
CA ASN A 77 21.84 7.60 16.33
C ASN A 77 20.83 7.03 17.35
N GLY A 78 20.41 5.79 17.13
CA GLY A 78 19.44 5.07 17.94
C GLY A 78 17.97 5.31 17.57
N GLU A 79 17.69 6.13 16.55
CA GLU A 79 16.31 6.41 16.14
C GLU A 79 15.64 5.18 15.50
N MET A 80 14.32 5.06 15.74
CA MET A 80 13.46 4.09 15.10
C MET A 80 12.65 4.76 14.00
N LEU A 81 12.84 4.30 12.76
CA LEU A 81 12.10 4.76 11.61
C LEU A 81 11.00 3.75 11.27
N TYR A 82 9.81 4.25 10.99
CA TYR A 82 8.77 3.45 10.37
C TYR A 82 8.91 3.56 8.86
N MET A 83 8.96 2.42 8.17
CA MET A 83 8.96 2.35 6.73
C MET A 83 7.63 1.78 6.26
N LEU A 84 6.90 2.56 5.45
CA LEU A 84 5.75 2.05 4.72
C LEU A 84 6.20 1.72 3.30
N VAL A 85 6.02 0.46 2.90
CA VAL A 85 6.15 0.03 1.50
C VAL A 85 4.78 0.20 0.85
N ARG A 86 4.64 1.24 0.05
CA ARG A 86 3.49 1.37 -0.84
C ARG A 86 3.84 0.65 -2.12
N GLU A 87 3.28 -0.52 -2.35
CA GLU A 87 3.24 -1.02 -3.71
C GLU A 87 2.57 0.07 -4.54
N GLN A 88 3.27 0.58 -5.56
CA GLN A 88 2.58 1.05 -6.76
C GLN A 88 1.94 -0.20 -7.34
N ASN A 89 0.86 -0.62 -6.70
CA ASN A 89 -0.03 -1.58 -7.27
C ASN A 89 -0.37 -0.96 -8.63
N ASN A 90 -0.04 -1.68 -9.69
CA ASN A 90 -0.74 -1.63 -10.95
C ASN A 90 -2.21 -2.04 -10.70
N MET A 91 -2.89 -1.40 -9.73
CA MET A 91 -4.32 -1.25 -9.77
C MET A 91 -4.57 -0.64 -11.15
N PRO A 92 -5.36 -1.27 -12.03
CA PRO A 92 -6.06 -0.46 -13.00
C PRO A 92 -6.72 0.63 -12.16
N ARG A 93 -6.31 1.87 -12.43
CA ARG A 93 -6.80 3.06 -11.77
C ARG A 93 -8.28 2.83 -11.50
N GLN A 94 -8.67 2.65 -10.23
CA GLN A 94 -10.04 2.92 -9.84
C GLN A 94 -10.15 4.44 -9.93
N GLN A 95 -10.27 4.85 -11.19
CA GLN A 95 -10.51 6.19 -11.62
C GLN A 95 -11.89 6.46 -11.09
N SER A 96 -11.95 7.25 -10.02
CA SER A 96 -13.08 8.08 -9.71
C SER A 96 -13.40 8.90 -10.97
N ARG A 97 -14.19 8.31 -11.85
CA ARG A 97 -14.82 8.94 -12.99
C ARG A 97 -16.32 8.85 -12.74
N PRO A 98 -17.00 9.96 -12.45
CA PRO A 98 -18.44 9.98 -12.62
C PRO A 98 -18.74 9.90 -14.13
N GLN A 99 -19.81 9.18 -14.48
CA GLN A 99 -20.44 9.11 -15.82
C GLN A 99 -19.68 8.33 -16.91
N GLN A 100 -20.18 7.17 -17.31
CA GLN A 100 -21.24 7.01 -18.32
C GLN A 100 -21.31 5.54 -18.79
N SER A 101 -22.54 5.01 -18.74
CA SER A 101 -23.09 3.85 -19.44
C SER A 101 -22.24 3.23 -20.57
N GLN A 102 -21.70 2.03 -20.31
CA GLN A 102 -21.47 1.02 -21.34
C GLN A 102 -21.85 -0.36 -20.78
N PRO A 103 -22.60 -1.19 -21.53
CA PRO A 103 -22.95 -2.54 -21.09
C PRO A 103 -21.69 -3.42 -21.14
N PRO A 104 -21.33 -4.14 -20.06
CA PRO A 104 -20.23 -5.09 -20.14
C PRO A 104 -20.64 -6.25 -21.05
N GLN A 105 -19.81 -6.46 -22.08
CA GLN A 105 -19.87 -7.60 -22.97
C GLN A 105 -19.87 -8.89 -22.15
N GLN A 106 -20.84 -9.75 -22.45
CA GLN A 106 -20.96 -11.12 -21.95
C GLN A 106 -19.66 -11.88 -22.25
N GLY A 107 -18.83 -12.05 -21.22
CA GLY A 107 -17.57 -12.78 -21.32
C GLY A 107 -16.95 -12.96 -19.94
N ARG A 108 -17.47 -13.95 -19.19
CA ARG A 108 -16.99 -14.45 -17.88
C ARG A 108 -16.46 -13.37 -16.94
N PHE A 109 -17.31 -12.88 -16.04
CA PHE A 109 -16.84 -12.25 -14.81
C PHE A 109 -15.86 -13.21 -14.11
N SER A 110 -14.65 -12.73 -13.81
CA SER A 110 -13.72 -13.49 -12.95
C SER A 110 -14.35 -13.69 -11.59
N ASN A 111 -14.01 -14.79 -10.90
CA ASN A 111 -14.55 -15.10 -9.57
C ASN A 111 -14.36 -13.91 -8.59
N ASP A 112 -13.23 -13.20 -8.71
CA ASP A 112 -12.92 -12.00 -7.94
C ASP A 112 -13.85 -10.81 -8.25
N GLN A 113 -14.26 -10.65 -9.51
CA GLN A 113 -15.18 -9.59 -9.92
C GLN A 113 -16.60 -9.88 -9.41
N ILE A 114 -17.00 -11.15 -9.42
CA ILE A 114 -18.28 -11.60 -8.87
C ILE A 114 -18.32 -11.33 -7.37
N GLU A 115 -17.24 -11.64 -6.65
CA GLU A 115 -17.16 -11.37 -5.21
C GLU A 115 -17.15 -9.86 -4.92
N THR A 116 -16.46 -9.07 -5.73
CA THR A 116 -16.47 -7.61 -5.60
C THR A 116 -17.89 -7.06 -5.77
N LEU A 117 -18.63 -7.54 -6.77
CA LEU A 117 -20.02 -7.15 -7.00
C LEU A 117 -20.92 -7.53 -5.82
N ARG A 118 -20.77 -8.75 -5.28
CA ARG A 118 -21.52 -9.22 -4.11
C ARG A 118 -21.27 -8.33 -2.89
N LEU A 119 -20.00 -8.01 -2.62
CA LEU A 119 -19.60 -7.12 -1.52
C LEU A 119 -20.16 -5.71 -1.69
N GLN A 120 -20.18 -5.18 -2.92
CA GLN A 120 -20.79 -3.88 -3.23
C GLN A 120 -22.30 -3.87 -2.97
N LEU A 121 -23.01 -4.94 -3.33
CA LEU A 121 -24.43 -5.08 -3.01
C LEU A 121 -24.66 -5.13 -1.50
N LEU A 122 -23.92 -5.96 -0.77
CA LEU A 122 -24.04 -6.04 0.69
C LEU A 122 -23.70 -4.71 1.40
N GLY A 123 -22.76 -3.93 0.86
CA GLY A 123 -22.39 -2.62 1.39
C GLY A 123 -23.35 -1.48 1.00
N ASN A 124 -24.25 -1.70 0.04
CA ASN A 124 -25.18 -0.68 -0.45
C ASN A 124 -26.65 -1.13 -0.31
N PRO A 125 -27.36 -0.69 0.74
CA PRO A 125 -28.74 -1.11 0.98
C PRO A 125 -29.70 -0.69 -0.14
N GLN A 126 -29.46 0.44 -0.81
CA GLN A 126 -30.33 0.88 -1.91
C GLN A 126 -30.14 0.01 -3.16
N ALA A 127 -28.91 -0.41 -3.45
CA ALA A 127 -28.64 -1.33 -4.55
C ALA A 127 -29.27 -2.71 -4.30
N MET A 128 -29.16 -3.22 -3.06
CA MET A 128 -29.84 -4.46 -2.65
C MET A 128 -31.35 -4.38 -2.79
N GLN A 129 -31.97 -3.23 -2.50
CA GLN A 129 -33.42 -3.04 -2.68
C GLN A 129 -33.86 -3.05 -4.14
N GLN A 130 -33.00 -2.59 -5.07
CA GLN A 130 -33.28 -2.66 -6.50
C GLN A 130 -33.13 -4.09 -6.99
N VAL A 131 -32.03 -4.76 -6.63
CA VAL A 131 -31.79 -6.16 -6.98
C VAL A 131 -32.88 -7.07 -6.40
N SER A 132 -33.40 -6.81 -5.20
CA SER A 132 -34.49 -7.62 -4.64
C SER A 132 -35.81 -7.44 -5.40
N GLN A 133 -36.02 -6.29 -6.05
CA GLN A 133 -37.19 -6.04 -6.90
C GLN A 133 -37.04 -6.67 -8.28
N GLU A 134 -35.85 -6.60 -8.88
CA GLU A 134 -35.62 -7.08 -10.24
C GLU A 134 -35.23 -8.57 -10.29
N ARG A 135 -34.40 -9.03 -9.36
CA ARG A 135 -33.82 -10.38 -9.29
C ARG A 135 -33.77 -10.89 -7.84
N PRO A 136 -34.91 -11.32 -7.27
CA PRO A 136 -34.98 -11.78 -5.87
C PRO A 136 -34.06 -12.97 -5.58
N GLU A 137 -33.80 -13.83 -6.57
CA GLU A 137 -32.85 -14.95 -6.47
C GLU A 137 -31.40 -14.50 -6.26
N LEU A 138 -30.99 -13.42 -6.93
CA LEU A 138 -29.66 -12.84 -6.80
C LEU A 138 -29.50 -12.14 -5.44
N ALA A 139 -30.55 -11.45 -4.98
CA ALA A 139 -30.59 -10.84 -3.66
C ALA A 139 -30.52 -11.90 -2.54
N ALA A 140 -31.25 -13.01 -2.68
CA ALA A 140 -31.21 -14.12 -1.72
C ALA A 140 -29.84 -14.82 -1.69
N ALA A 141 -29.13 -14.83 -2.83
CA ALA A 141 -27.78 -15.36 -2.93
C ALA A 141 -26.70 -14.37 -2.47
N ALA A 142 -26.99 -13.08 -2.24
CA ALA A 142 -25.99 -12.08 -1.91
C ALA A 142 -25.22 -12.39 -0.60
N SER A 143 -25.83 -13.11 0.33
CA SER A 143 -25.20 -13.58 1.57
C SER A 143 -24.36 -14.86 1.40
N ASP A 144 -24.48 -15.55 0.26
CA ASP A 144 -23.80 -16.82 -0.02
C ASP A 144 -22.87 -16.68 -1.25
N PRO A 145 -21.54 -16.68 -1.06
CA PRO A 145 -20.60 -16.44 -2.16
C PRO A 145 -20.58 -17.56 -3.20
N VAL A 146 -21.02 -18.77 -2.87
CA VAL A 146 -21.09 -19.90 -3.80
C VAL A 146 -22.38 -19.83 -4.59
N ARG A 147 -23.49 -19.48 -3.96
CA ARG A 147 -24.77 -19.36 -4.67
C ARG A 147 -24.81 -18.13 -5.58
N PHE A 148 -24.14 -17.04 -5.20
CA PHE A 148 -24.13 -15.79 -5.96
C PHE A 148 -23.40 -15.90 -7.31
N ARG A 149 -22.37 -16.74 -7.39
CA ARG A 149 -21.60 -16.99 -8.63
C ARG A 149 -22.30 -17.93 -9.60
N GLU A 150 -23.33 -18.65 -9.15
CA GLU A 150 -24.09 -19.62 -9.95
C GLU A 150 -25.31 -19.00 -10.67
N LEU A 151 -25.59 -17.70 -10.44
CA LEU A 151 -26.74 -16.95 -10.96
C LEU A 151 -26.35 -15.84 -11.95
#